data_AF-A0A2H0SQ81-F1
#
_entry.id   AF-A0A2H0SQ81-F1
#
_cell.length_a   1.000
_cell.length_b   1.000
_cell.length_c   1.000
_cell.angle_alpha   90.00
_cell.angle_beta   90.00
_cell.angle_gamma   90.00
#
_symmetry.space_group_name_H-M   'P 1'
#
loop_
_entity.id
_entity.type
_entity.pdbx_description
1 polymer ?
#
loop_
_entity_poly.entity_id
_entity_poly.type
_entity_poly.pdbx_seq_one_letter_code
_entity_poly.pdbx_strand_id
1 'polypeptide(L)'
;MQQRFELAIGLVLLLVLVVAANPMHFLMPKSMTAVLVVVLASLFLVFLSFVWRERAEDEREAIHINKAGRLSFFVGSLVLVTGIGTQITMHEVDPWLLAGLASMVLAKLISRLYQHYTS
;
A
#
# COMPACT_ATOMS: atom_id res chain seq x y z
N MET A 1 4.36 -5.81 19.36
CA MET A 1 4.35 -4.35 19.14
C MET A 1 4.45 -3.96 17.65
N GLN A 2 5.32 -4.58 16.84
CA GLN A 2 5.47 -4.25 15.40
C GLN A 2 4.16 -4.34 14.60
N GLN A 3 3.33 -5.37 14.81
CA GLN A 3 2.06 -5.53 14.08
C GLN A 3 1.10 -4.34 14.21
N ARG A 4 1.03 -3.68 15.39
CA ARG A 4 0.11 -2.55 15.60
C ARG A 4 0.51 -1.32 14.78
N PHE A 5 1.82 -1.10 14.59
CA PHE A 5 2.34 -0.01 13.76
C PHE A 5 2.08 -0.27 12.27
N GLU A 6 2.21 -1.52 11.83
CA GLU A 6 1.96 -1.88 10.43
C GLU A 6 0.48 -1.73 10.05
N LEU A 7 -0.43 -2.12 10.95
CA LEU A 7 -1.86 -1.85 10.79
C LEU A 7 -2.15 -0.36 10.71
N ALA A 8 -1.56 0.45 11.60
CA ALA A 8 -1.74 1.90 11.61
C ALA A 8 -1.26 2.55 10.30
N ILE A 9 -0.08 2.17 9.81
CA ILE A 9 0.49 2.70 8.56
C ILE A 9 -0.35 2.27 7.35
N GLY A 10 -0.81 1.02 7.32
CA GLY A 10 -1.70 0.54 6.25
C GLY A 10 -3.03 1.31 6.22
N LEU A 11 -3.60 1.61 7.39
CA LEU A 11 -4.81 2.41 7.52
C LEU A 11 -4.61 3.86 7.04
N VAL A 12 -3.48 4.47 7.42
CA VAL A 12 -3.10 5.81 6.95
C VAL A 12 -2.88 5.81 5.44
N LEU A 13 -2.25 4.78 4.88
CA LEU A 13 -2.04 4.64 3.44
C LEU A 13 -3.38 4.51 2.69
N LEU A 14 -4.34 3.75 3.21
CA LEU A 14 -5.69 3.68 2.65
C LEU A 14 -6.39 5.04 2.70
N LEU A 15 -6.30 5.77 3.80
CA LEU A 15 -6.87 7.10 3.92
C LEU A 15 -6.28 8.05 2.87
N VAL A 16 -4.95 8.02 2.69
CA VAL A 16 -4.28 8.82 1.66
C VAL A 16 -4.71 8.42 0.25
N LEU A 17 -4.94 7.13 -0.03
CA LEU A 17 -5.46 6.68 -1.32
C LEU A 17 -6.90 7.18 -1.57
N VAL A 18 -7.74 7.21 -0.55
CA VAL A 18 -9.10 7.78 -0.65
C VAL A 18 -9.04 9.28 -0.92
N VAL A 19 -8.13 10.00 -0.26
CA VAL A 19 -7.91 11.43 -0.53
C VAL A 19 -7.38 11.63 -1.96
N ALA A 20 -6.46 10.77 -2.42
CA ALA A 20 -5.92 10.79 -3.78
C ALA A 20 -6.98 10.50 -4.86
N ALA A 21 -7.98 9.66 -4.54
CA ALA A 21 -9.09 9.36 -5.43
C ALA A 21 -10.01 10.55 -5.67
N ASN A 22 -9.87 11.63 -4.89
CA ASN A 22 -10.65 12.86 -4.99
C ASN A 22 -12.15 12.59 -5.25
N PRO A 23 -12.82 11.77 -4.42
CA PRO A 23 -14.16 11.27 -4.68
C PRO A 23 -15.24 12.37 -4.77
N MET A 24 -14.89 13.59 -4.34
CA MET A 24 -15.81 14.73 -4.30
C MET A 24 -15.32 15.93 -5.13
N HIS A 25 -14.31 15.77 -5.99
CA HIS A 25 -13.68 16.80 -6.85
C HIS A 25 -13.20 18.11 -6.17
N PHE A 26 -13.55 18.35 -4.90
CA PHE A 26 -13.38 19.56 -4.10
C PHE A 26 -12.00 19.68 -3.45
N LEU A 27 -11.24 18.58 -3.37
CA LEU A 27 -10.08 18.47 -2.48
C LEU A 27 -8.74 18.83 -3.16
N MET A 28 -8.70 19.07 -4.48
CA MET A 28 -7.45 19.30 -5.22
C MET A 28 -7.37 20.67 -5.93
N PRO A 29 -6.78 21.69 -5.29
CA PRO A 29 -6.07 22.77 -5.96
C PRO A 29 -4.74 22.26 -6.55
N LYS A 30 -4.30 22.81 -7.70
CA LYS A 30 -3.09 22.39 -8.44
C LYS A 30 -1.78 22.35 -7.63
N SER A 31 -1.69 23.01 -6.48
CA SER A 31 -0.52 22.99 -5.59
C SER A 31 -0.50 21.81 -4.60
N MET A 32 -1.64 21.16 -4.33
CA MET A 32 -1.74 20.03 -3.41
C MET A 32 -1.36 18.69 -4.05
N THR A 33 -1.38 18.58 -5.38
CA THR A 33 -1.06 17.35 -6.12
C THR A 33 0.37 16.87 -5.86
N ALA A 34 1.36 17.76 -5.98
CA ALA A 34 2.77 17.42 -5.77
C ALA A 34 3.07 16.98 -4.33
N VAL A 35 2.47 17.64 -3.34
CA VAL A 35 2.60 17.26 -1.92
C VAL A 35 1.99 15.88 -1.68
N LEU A 36 0.83 15.60 -2.29
CA LEU A 36 0.16 14.32 -2.15
C LEU A 36 0.98 13.16 -2.73
N VAL A 37 1.66 13.36 -3.87
CA VAL A 37 2.57 12.35 -4.44
C VAL A 37 3.69 12.03 -3.47
N VAL A 38 4.33 13.06 -2.90
CA VAL A 38 5.44 12.89 -1.96
C VAL A 38 4.97 12.17 -0.69
N VAL A 39 3.81 12.52 -0.17
CA VAL A 39 3.21 11.86 1.01
C VAL A 39 2.83 10.41 0.71
N LEU A 40 2.21 10.14 -0.45
CA LEU A 40 1.83 8.78 -0.87
C LEU A 40 3.07 7.91 -1.08
N ALA A 41 4.08 8.42 -1.80
CA ALA A 41 5.34 7.71 -2.03
C ALA A 41 6.09 7.44 -0.72
N SER A 42 6.18 8.42 0.18
CA SER A 42 6.87 8.26 1.47
C SER A 42 6.14 7.26 2.39
N LEU A 43 4.82 7.37 2.55
CA LEU A 43 4.03 6.39 3.33
C LEU A 43 4.14 5.00 2.75
N PHE A 44 4.16 4.88 1.42
CA PHE A 44 4.32 3.61 0.75
C PHE A 44 5.71 2.99 0.97
N LEU A 45 6.79 3.76 0.86
CA LEU A 45 8.14 3.29 1.17
C LEU A 45 8.28 2.83 2.63
N VAL A 46 7.65 3.56 3.56
CA VAL A 46 7.57 3.16 4.96
C VAL A 46 6.83 1.83 5.09
N PHE A 47 5.66 1.68 4.47
CA PHE A 47 4.88 0.44 4.47
C PHE A 47 5.68 -0.75 3.87
N LEU A 48 6.37 -0.55 2.75
CA LEU A 48 7.25 -1.54 2.13
C LEU A 48 8.38 -1.98 3.08
N SER A 49 8.98 -1.05 3.81
CA SER A 49 10.04 -1.35 4.77
C SER A 49 9.56 -2.29 5.88
N PHE A 50 8.30 -2.19 6.28
CA PHE A 50 7.68 -3.11 7.22
C PHE A 50 7.38 -4.48 6.60
N VAL A 51 6.81 -4.51 5.40
CA VAL A 51 6.59 -5.75 4.64
C VAL A 51 7.90 -6.52 4.39
N TRP A 52 9.02 -5.80 4.26
CA TRP A 52 10.34 -6.40 4.07
C TRP A 52 10.95 -7.00 5.36
N ARG A 53 10.54 -6.55 6.56
CA ARG A 53 11.10 -7.06 7.84
C ARG A 53 10.41 -8.30 8.39
N GLU A 54 9.33 -8.77 7.76
CA GLU A 54 8.60 -9.97 8.17
C GLU A 54 9.53 -11.21 8.14
N ARG A 55 9.78 -11.81 9.32
CA ARG A 55 10.59 -13.02 9.47
C ARG A 55 9.72 -14.25 9.24
N ALA A 56 10.21 -15.17 8.43
CA ALA A 56 9.56 -16.45 8.21
C ALA A 56 9.89 -17.39 9.39
N GLU A 57 8.86 -17.87 10.08
CA GLU A 57 8.94 -19.09 10.90
C GLU A 57 8.81 -20.31 9.95
N ASP A 58 9.61 -21.36 10.20
CA ASP A 58 9.87 -22.61 9.42
C ASP A 58 8.65 -23.31 8.75
N GLU A 59 8.72 -24.22 7.75
CA GLU A 59 9.71 -25.21 7.27
C GLU A 59 9.81 -25.18 5.71
N ARG A 60 11.02 -25.37 5.16
CA ARG A 60 11.50 -25.28 3.74
C ARG A 60 10.55 -24.86 2.58
N GLU A 61 9.39 -25.48 2.39
CA GLU A 61 8.46 -25.16 1.28
C GLU A 61 7.64 -23.88 1.55
N ALA A 62 7.26 -23.66 2.80
CA ALA A 62 6.56 -22.44 3.24
C ALA A 62 7.41 -21.17 3.04
N ILE A 63 8.74 -21.31 3.10
CA ILE A 63 9.68 -20.21 2.90
C ILE A 63 9.62 -19.70 1.45
N HIS A 64 9.56 -20.58 0.45
CA HIS A 64 9.53 -20.18 -0.96
C HIS A 64 8.20 -19.52 -1.33
N ILE A 65 7.08 -20.06 -0.86
CA ILE A 65 5.74 -19.50 -1.11
C ILE A 65 5.61 -18.13 -0.43
N ASN A 66 6.04 -17.99 0.83
CA ASN A 66 5.96 -16.73 1.55
C ASN A 66 6.90 -15.67 0.93
N LYS A 67 8.10 -16.06 0.48
CA LYS A 67 9.00 -15.14 -0.26
C LYS A 67 8.40 -14.70 -1.60
N ALA A 68 7.82 -15.62 -2.36
CA ALA A 68 7.18 -15.30 -3.64
C ALA A 68 5.98 -14.36 -3.45
N GLY A 69 5.12 -14.60 -2.45
CA GLY A 69 4.00 -13.73 -2.12
C GLY A 69 4.42 -12.34 -1.66
N ARG A 70 5.56 -12.23 -0.96
CA ARG A 70 6.14 -10.92 -0.58
C ARG A 70 6.72 -10.18 -1.77
N LEU A 71 7.42 -10.88 -2.65
CA LEU A 71 8.01 -10.28 -3.85
C LEU A 71 6.92 -9.83 -4.83
N SER A 72 5.87 -10.63 -5.03
CA SER A 72 4.75 -10.25 -5.90
C SER A 72 4.01 -9.02 -5.35
N PHE A 73 3.78 -8.97 -4.03
CA PHE A 73 3.22 -7.79 -3.38
C PHE A 73 4.13 -6.56 -3.58
N PHE A 74 5.45 -6.71 -3.36
CA PHE A 74 6.42 -5.63 -3.53
C PHE A 74 6.42 -5.10 -4.97
N VAL A 75 6.59 -5.97 -5.96
CA VAL A 75 6.66 -5.58 -7.37
C VAL A 75 5.33 -4.97 -7.84
N GLY A 76 4.19 -5.61 -7.53
CA GLY A 76 2.88 -5.11 -7.94
C GLY A 76 2.56 -3.74 -7.33
N SER A 77 2.87 -3.55 -6.05
CA SER A 77 2.64 -2.27 -5.39
C SER A 77 3.62 -1.17 -5.86
N LEU A 78 4.88 -1.53 -6.16
CA LEU A 78 5.84 -0.60 -6.77
C LEU A 78 5.34 -0.10 -8.13
N VAL A 79 4.88 -1.01 -9.00
CA VAL A 79 4.33 -0.67 -10.31
C VAL A 79 3.14 0.27 -10.16
N LEU A 80 2.17 -0.05 -9.29
CA LEU A 80 1.00 0.79 -9.06
C LEU A 80 1.38 2.18 -8.53
N VAL A 81 2.31 2.27 -7.59
CA VAL A 81 2.76 3.56 -7.05
C VAL A 81 3.49 4.39 -8.09
N THR A 82 4.33 3.78 -8.94
CA THR A 82 4.94 4.50 -10.05
C THR A 82 3.90 5.01 -11.07
N GLY A 83 2.90 4.19 -11.41
CA GLY A 83 1.81 4.58 -12.31
C GLY A 83 0.93 5.70 -11.75
N ILE A 84 0.57 5.61 -10.46
CA ILE A 84 -0.14 6.69 -9.75
C ILE A 84 0.72 7.96 -9.74
N GLY A 85 2.02 7.85 -9.47
CA GLY A 85 2.95 8.98 -9.51
C GLY A 85 2.97 9.71 -10.85
N THR A 86 3.00 8.97 -11.97
CA THR A 86 2.95 9.55 -13.32
C THR A 86 1.58 10.12 -13.68
N GLN A 87 0.50 9.51 -13.20
CA GLN A 87 -0.85 9.99 -13.46
C GLN A 87 -1.18 11.27 -12.69
N ILE A 88 -0.66 11.41 -11.47
CA ILE A 88 -0.85 12.63 -10.68
C ILE A 88 -0.16 13.84 -11.34
N THR A 89 1.00 13.67 -11.99
CA THR A 89 1.63 14.78 -12.73
C THR A 89 0.81 15.20 -13.96
N MET A 90 0.10 14.25 -14.58
CA MET A 90 -0.85 14.51 -15.66
C MET A 90 -2.20 15.05 -15.18
N HIS A 91 -2.43 15.15 -13.85
CA HIS A 91 -3.70 15.52 -13.23
C HIS A 91 -4.89 14.61 -13.61
N GLU A 92 -4.62 13.45 -14.19
CA GLU A 92 -5.60 12.45 -14.58
C GLU A 92 -5.30 11.17 -13.80
N VAL A 93 -5.81 11.12 -12.56
CA VAL A 93 -5.63 9.95 -11.70
C VAL A 93 -6.74 8.96 -12.00
N ASP A 94 -6.37 7.79 -12.53
CA ASP A 94 -7.32 6.72 -12.79
C ASP A 94 -7.76 6.08 -11.46
N PRO A 95 -9.06 6.12 -11.12
CA PRO A 95 -9.58 5.49 -9.91
C PRO A 95 -9.27 4.00 -9.83
N TRP A 96 -9.10 3.30 -10.96
CA TRP A 96 -8.80 1.87 -10.97
C TRP A 96 -7.40 1.54 -10.46
N LEU A 97 -6.40 2.38 -10.71
CA LEU A 97 -5.06 2.17 -10.15
C LEU A 97 -5.06 2.36 -8.63
N LEU A 98 -5.77 3.37 -8.15
CA LEU A 98 -5.93 3.61 -6.71
C LEU A 98 -6.69 2.47 -6.03
N ALA A 99 -7.80 2.02 -6.65
CA ALA A 99 -8.58 0.88 -6.17
C ALA A 99 -7.75 -0.41 -6.16
N GLY A 100 -6.91 -0.62 -7.19
CA GLY A 100 -5.98 -1.74 -7.27
C GLY A 100 -5.02 -1.75 -6.07
N LEU A 101 -4.34 -0.63 -5.82
CA LEU A 101 -3.40 -0.53 -4.69
C LEU A 101 -4.11 -0.67 -3.34
N ALA A 102 -5.28 -0.04 -3.19
CA ALA A 102 -6.09 -0.15 -1.98
C ALA A 102 -6.54 -1.60 -1.71
N SER A 103 -6.98 -2.32 -2.75
CA SER A 103 -7.41 -3.71 -2.63
C SER A 103 -6.27 -4.64 -2.22
N MET A 104 -5.06 -4.46 -2.76
CA MET A 104 -3.87 -5.22 -2.35
C MET A 104 -3.54 -4.98 -0.88
N VAL A 105 -3.55 -3.72 -0.43
CA VAL A 105 -3.28 -3.35 0.96
C VAL A 105 -4.35 -3.92 1.88
N LEU A 106 -5.63 -3.81 1.52
CA LEU A 106 -6.76 -4.40 2.26
C LEU A 106 -6.64 -5.92 2.37
N ALA A 107 -6.36 -6.61 1.27
CA ALA A 107 -6.18 -8.07 1.28
C ALA A 107 -5.06 -8.50 2.24
N LYS A 108 -3.96 -7.73 2.29
CA LYS A 108 -2.86 -7.98 3.21
C LYS A 108 -3.23 -7.70 4.68
N LEU A 109 -3.96 -6.61 4.94
CA LEU A 109 -4.46 -6.29 6.28
C LEU A 109 -5.42 -7.38 6.80
N ILE A 110 -6.37 -7.81 5.98
CA ILE A 110 -7.32 -8.88 6.31
C ILE A 110 -6.58 -10.19 6.60
N SER A 111 -5.65 -10.59 5.73
CA SER A 111 -4.85 -11.82 5.92
C SER A 111 -4.13 -11.81 7.27
N ARG A 112 -3.64 -10.65 7.71
CA ARG A 112 -2.98 -10.52 9.01
C ARG A 112 -3.94 -10.52 10.20
N LEU A 113 -5.09 -9.88 10.07
CA LEU A 113 -6.15 -9.94 11.08
C LEU A 113 -6.59 -11.40 11.30
N TYR A 114 -6.71 -12.17 10.23
CA TYR A 114 -7.07 -13.58 10.28
C TYR A 114 -6.00 -14.43 10.99
N GLN A 115 -4.72 -14.21 10.67
CA GLN A 115 -3.61 -14.88 11.37
C GLN A 115 -3.58 -14.55 12.87
N HIS A 116 -3.88 -13.31 13.24
CA HIS A 116 -3.92 -12.93 14.65
C HIS A 116 -5.09 -13.58 15.42
N TYR A 117 -6.25 -13.75 14.77
CA TYR A 117 -7.41 -14.38 15.41
C TYR A 117 -7.29 -15.91 15.48
N THR A 118 -6.54 -16.52 14.56
CA THR A 118 -6.40 -17.98 14.45
C THR A 118 -5.19 -18.54 15.24
N SER A 119 -4.32 -17.67 15.77
CA SER A 119 -3.16 -18.04 16.60
C SER A 119 -3.39 -17.76 18.08
#